data_AF-A0A962B4F1-F1
#
_entry.id   AF-A0A962B4F1-F1
#
_cell.length_a   1.000
_cell.length_b   1.000
_cell.length_c   1.000
_cell.angle_alpha   90.00
_cell.angle_beta   90.00
_cell.angle_gamma   90.00
#
_symmetry.space_group_name_H-M   'P 1'
#
loop_
_entity.id
_entity.type
_entity.pdbx_description
1 polymer ?
#
loop_
_entity_poly.entity_id
_entity_poly.type
_entity_poly.pdbx_seq_one_letter_code
_entity_poly.pdbx_strand_id
1 'polypeptide(L)'
;MSAPKKPQPLPAPPRAAQRPTSRSFHGETLSDEYAWLRADNWQEVMRDPEALAPEIRAYLEAENAYTNAALADTEALQEALFAEMKGRIKEDDSSV
;
A
#
# COMPACT_ATOMS: atom_id res chain seq x y z
N MET A 1 16.79 26.11 1.11
CA MET A 1 15.57 25.82 0.33
C MET A 1 15.99 24.92 -0.82
N SER A 2 15.65 23.64 -0.76
CA SER A 2 16.05 22.67 -1.80
C SER A 2 15.25 22.96 -3.07
N ALA A 3 15.93 23.03 -4.22
CA ALA A 3 15.30 23.29 -5.51
C ALA A 3 14.32 22.16 -5.89
N PRO A 4 13.22 22.45 -6.61
CA PRO A 4 12.32 21.40 -7.07
C PRO A 4 13.06 20.45 -8.00
N LYS A 5 13.13 19.17 -7.61
CA LYS A 5 13.69 18.09 -8.42
C LYS A 5 12.80 17.96 -9.66
N LYS A 6 13.37 18.08 -10.86
CA LYS A 6 12.61 17.95 -12.12
C LYS A 6 11.84 16.60 -12.13
N PRO A 7 10.57 16.57 -12.59
CA PRO A 7 9.80 15.34 -12.64
C PRO A 7 10.49 14.35 -13.58
N GLN A 8 10.95 13.24 -13.02
CA GLN A 8 11.43 12.10 -13.80
C GLN A 8 10.22 11.39 -14.40
N PRO A 9 10.33 10.82 -15.62
CA PRO A 9 9.24 10.05 -16.20
C PRO A 9 8.92 8.85 -15.31
N LEU A 10 7.63 8.67 -15.01
CA LEU A 10 7.16 7.60 -14.14
C LEU A 10 7.39 6.22 -14.78
N PRO A 11 7.72 5.19 -13.97
CA PRO A 11 7.70 3.82 -14.46
C PRO A 11 6.27 3.43 -14.88
N ALA A 12 6.15 2.41 -15.73
CA ALA A 12 4.82 1.88 -16.05
C ALA A 12 4.15 1.35 -14.77
N PRO A 13 2.84 1.60 -14.57
CA PRO A 13 2.14 1.08 -13.41
C PRO A 13 2.13 -0.46 -13.46
N PRO A 14 2.31 -1.13 -12.31
CA PRO A 14 2.18 -2.57 -12.25
C PRO A 14 0.77 -2.99 -12.66
N ARG A 15 0.66 -4.17 -13.28
CA ARG A 15 -0.62 -4.73 -13.73
C ARG A 15 -0.85 -6.06 -13.03
N ALA A 16 -1.91 -6.15 -12.23
CA ALA A 16 -2.29 -7.39 -11.60
C ALA A 16 -2.69 -8.43 -12.67
N ALA A 17 -2.24 -9.67 -12.50
CA ALA A 17 -2.70 -10.77 -13.33
C ALA A 17 -4.19 -11.03 -13.07
N GLN A 18 -4.97 -11.22 -14.13
CA GLN A 18 -6.36 -11.64 -14.00
C GLN A 18 -6.43 -13.15 -13.83
N ARG A 19 -7.11 -13.60 -12.79
CA ARG A 19 -7.35 -15.01 -12.45
C ARG A 19 -8.83 -15.19 -12.11
N PRO A 20 -9.69 -15.43 -13.12
CA PRO A 20 -11.13 -15.52 -12.92
C PRO A 20 -11.47 -16.53 -11.82
N THR A 21 -12.05 -16.04 -10.74
CA THR A 21 -12.55 -16.84 -9.63
C THR A 21 -14.01 -16.49 -9.43
N SER A 22 -14.90 -17.48 -9.34
CA SER A 22 -16.32 -17.24 -9.13
C SER A 22 -16.76 -17.66 -7.74
N ARG A 23 -17.65 -16.87 -7.14
CA ARG A 23 -18.31 -17.19 -5.86
C ARG A 23 -19.80 -16.97 -6.00
N SER A 24 -20.60 -17.87 -5.45
CA SER A 24 -22.06 -17.81 -5.54
C SER A 24 -22.66 -17.58 -4.16
N PHE A 25 -23.54 -16.58 -4.04
CA PHE A 25 -24.25 -16.23 -2.81
C PHE A 25 -25.72 -15.96 -3.16
N HIS A 26 -26.64 -16.56 -2.41
CA HIS A 26 -28.09 -16.35 -2.58
C HIS A 26 -28.62 -16.52 -4.03
N GLY A 27 -28.01 -17.41 -4.82
CA GLY A 27 -28.39 -17.65 -6.22
C GLY A 27 -27.76 -16.68 -7.22
N GLU A 28 -26.99 -15.69 -6.76
CA GLU A 28 -26.19 -14.80 -7.61
C GLU A 28 -24.75 -15.29 -7.68
N THR A 29 -24.10 -15.14 -8.84
CA THR A 29 -22.68 -15.51 -9.04
C THR A 29 -21.88 -14.26 -9.35
N LEU A 30 -20.86 -14.00 -8.53
CA LEU A 30 -19.90 -12.92 -8.70
C LEU A 30 -18.59 -13.50 -9.27
N SER A 31 -18.10 -12.93 -10.37
CA SER A 31 -16.74 -13.13 -10.85
C SER A 31 -15.81 -12.11 -10.21
N ASP A 32 -14.68 -12.55 -9.71
CA ASP A 32 -13.60 -11.74 -9.17
C ASP A 32 -12.28 -12.22 -9.78
N GLU A 33 -11.78 -11.47 -10.76
CA GLU A 33 -10.51 -11.74 -11.43
C GLU A 33 -9.28 -11.47 -10.56
N TYR A 34 -9.46 -10.79 -9.42
CA TYR A 34 -8.37 -10.38 -8.53
C TYR A 34 -8.48 -11.00 -7.13
N ALA A 35 -9.34 -12.01 -6.97
CA ALA A 35 -9.54 -12.72 -5.70
C ALA A 35 -8.22 -13.26 -5.10
N TRP A 36 -7.23 -13.57 -5.95
CA TRP A 36 -5.92 -14.05 -5.54
C TRP A 36 -5.08 -13.03 -4.77
N LEU A 37 -5.38 -11.72 -4.85
CA LEU A 37 -4.75 -10.69 -4.03
C LEU A 37 -5.25 -10.70 -2.58
N ARG A 38 -6.33 -11.43 -2.29
CA ARG A 38 -6.84 -11.59 -0.93
C ARG A 38 -6.03 -12.67 -0.21
N ALA A 39 -5.15 -12.25 0.69
CA ALA A 39 -4.46 -13.18 1.59
C ALA A 39 -5.46 -13.79 2.59
N ASP A 40 -5.72 -15.09 2.49
CA ASP A 40 -6.60 -15.80 3.45
C ASP A 40 -5.99 -15.83 4.86
N ASN A 41 -4.66 -15.78 4.98
CA ASN A 41 -3.91 -15.71 6.22
C ASN A 41 -3.56 -14.28 6.67
N TRP A 42 -4.35 -13.25 6.30
CA TRP A 42 -4.02 -11.84 6.58
C TRP A 42 -3.70 -11.53 8.06
N GLN A 43 -4.32 -12.24 9.01
CA GLN A 43 -4.06 -12.07 10.44
C GLN A 43 -2.65 -12.53 10.84
N GLU A 44 -2.15 -13.58 10.20
CA GLU A 44 -0.79 -14.07 10.38
C GLU A 44 0.19 -13.10 9.70
N VAL A 45 -0.12 -12.66 8.48
CA VAL A 45 0.67 -11.68 7.72
C VAL A 45 0.89 -10.38 8.52
N MET A 46 -0.10 -9.95 9.31
CA MET A 46 0.06 -8.78 10.18
C MET A 46 1.10 -8.97 11.29
N ARG A 47 1.35 -10.19 11.73
CA ARG A 47 2.37 -10.51 12.75
C ARG A 47 3.71 -10.85 12.13
N ASP A 48 3.67 -11.61 11.05
CA ASP A 48 4.82 -12.02 10.26
C ASP A 48 4.56 -11.70 8.80
N PRO A 49 5.08 -10.55 8.30
CA PRO A 49 4.95 -10.20 6.90
C PRO A 49 5.41 -11.31 5.98
N GLU A 50 6.43 -12.10 6.34
CA GLU A 50 7.01 -13.19 5.53
C GLU A 50 6.01 -14.31 5.21
N ALA A 51 4.95 -14.45 6.00
CA ALA A 51 3.85 -15.39 5.75
C ALA A 51 2.98 -15.02 4.53
N LEU A 52 3.16 -13.82 3.96
CA LEU A 52 2.42 -13.40 2.77
C LEU A 52 2.85 -14.19 1.54
N ALA A 53 1.87 -14.68 0.78
CA ALA A 53 2.10 -15.38 -0.47
C ALA A 53 3.06 -14.60 -1.40
N PRO A 54 4.12 -15.23 -1.95
CA PRO A 54 5.16 -14.53 -2.72
C PRO A 54 4.64 -13.71 -3.90
N GLU A 55 3.58 -14.18 -4.56
CA GLU A 55 2.97 -13.48 -5.69
C GLU A 55 2.24 -12.20 -5.28
N ILE A 56 1.57 -12.21 -4.13
CA ILE A 56 0.91 -11.01 -3.58
C ILE A 56 1.98 -10.02 -3.13
N ARG A 57 3.03 -10.49 -2.44
CA ARG A 57 4.19 -9.67 -2.05
C ARG A 57 4.82 -8.99 -3.26
N ALA A 58 5.16 -9.75 -4.29
CA ALA A 58 5.81 -9.21 -5.48
C ALA A 58 4.97 -8.11 -6.15
N TYR A 59 3.64 -8.28 -6.17
CA TYR A 59 2.74 -7.26 -6.68
C TYR A 59 2.72 -6.00 -5.80
N LEU A 60 2.63 -6.15 -4.47
CA LEU A 60 2.66 -5.03 -3.52
C LEU A 60 3.99 -4.28 -3.54
N GLU A 61 5.12 -4.98 -3.69
CA GLU A 61 6.44 -4.35 -3.83
C GLU A 61 6.54 -3.53 -5.12
N ALA A 62 5.96 -4.02 -6.23
CA ALA A 62 5.89 -3.27 -7.47
C ALA A 62 5.01 -2.01 -7.34
N GLU A 63 3.87 -2.11 -6.65
CA GLU A 63 3.00 -0.97 -6.33
C GLU A 63 3.69 0.05 -5.43
N ASN A 64 4.43 -0.40 -4.42
CA ASN A 64 5.22 0.46 -3.54
C ASN A 64 6.33 1.18 -4.32
N ALA A 65 7.02 0.49 -5.21
CA ALA A 65 8.05 1.08 -6.06
C ALA A 65 7.48 2.16 -7.00
N TYR A 66 6.33 1.88 -7.62
CA TYR A 66 5.62 2.86 -8.44
C TYR A 66 5.20 4.07 -7.61
N THR A 67 4.61 3.84 -6.43
CA THR A 67 4.15 4.91 -5.52
C THR A 67 5.31 5.78 -5.05
N ASN A 68 6.43 5.18 -4.67
CA ASN A 68 7.64 5.91 -4.29
C ASN A 68 8.15 6.78 -5.45
N ALA A 69 8.17 6.26 -6.67
CA ALA A 69 8.55 7.04 -7.84
C ALA A 69 7.57 8.18 -8.13
N ALA A 70 6.27 7.93 -7.97
CA ALA A 70 5.20 8.89 -8.22
C ALA A 70 5.12 10.02 -7.19
N LEU A 71 5.54 9.77 -5.95
CA LEU A 71 5.50 10.73 -4.85
C LEU A 71 6.88 11.30 -4.48
N ALA A 72 7.94 10.91 -5.19
CA ALA A 72 9.32 11.29 -4.87
C ALA A 72 9.55 12.81 -4.80
N ASP A 73 8.79 13.60 -5.55
CA ASP A 73 8.87 15.08 -5.53
C ASP A 73 8.19 15.72 -4.32
N THR A 74 7.36 14.96 -3.59
CA THR A 74 6.63 15.42 -2.41
C THR A 74 7.29 15.03 -1.08
N GLU A 75 8.42 14.33 -1.07
CA GLU A 75 9.09 13.85 0.16
C GLU A 75 9.30 14.96 1.20
N ALA A 76 9.81 16.13 0.78
CA ALA A 76 10.01 17.27 1.69
C ALA A 76 8.70 17.82 2.29
N LEU A 77 7.60 17.76 1.53
CA LEU A 77 6.28 18.15 2.03
C LEU A 77 5.75 17.12 3.02
N GLN A 78 5.93 15.82 2.73
CA GLN A 78 5.53 14.74 3.64
C GLN A 78 6.24 14.86 4.99
N GLU A 79 7.56 15.13 4.99
CA GLU A 79 8.34 15.35 6.22
C GLU A 79 7.84 16.56 7.02
N ALA A 80 7.55 17.68 6.35
CA ALA A 80 7.04 18.88 6.99
C ALA A 80 5.68 18.61 7.67
N LEU A 81 4.77 17.95 6.95
CA LEU A 81 3.45 17.58 7.48
C LEU A 81 3.57 16.58 8.63
N PHE A 82 4.47 15.60 8.54
CA PHE A 82 4.71 14.64 9.62
C PHE A 82 5.18 15.34 10.91
N ALA A 83 6.14 16.27 10.80
CA ALA A 83 6.63 17.04 11.94
C ALA A 83 5.52 17.90 12.56
N GLU A 84 4.68 18.51 11.73
CA GLU A 84 3.53 19.29 12.16
C GLU A 84 2.49 18.43 12.91
N MET A 85 2.12 17.28 12.35
CA MET A 85 1.18 16.35 12.98
C MET A 85 1.72 15.84 14.32
N LYS A 86 3.00 15.45 14.37
CA LYS A 86 3.66 15.01 15.62
C LYS A 86 3.67 16.10 16.68
N GLY A 87 3.98 17.34 16.32
CA GLY A 87 3.99 18.49 17.24
C GLY A 87 2.62 18.86 17.79
N ARG A 88 1.53 18.41 17.16
CA ARG A 88 0.14 18.62 17.61
C ARG A 88 -0.36 17.54 18.58
N ILE A 89 0.35 16.43 18.72
CA ILE A 89 0.03 15.39 19.71
C ILE A 89 0.48 15.90 21.07
N LYS A 90 -0.47 16.20 21.98
CA LYS A 90 -0.17 16.39 23.40
C LYS A 90 0.33 15.07 23.97
N GLU A 91 1.44 15.08 24.70
CA GLU A 91 1.69 14.04 25.70
C GLU A 91 0.61 14.19 26.77
N ASP A 92 -0.47 13.42 26.67
CA ASP A 92 -1.40 13.25 27.78
C ASP A 92 -0.65 12.50 28.88
N ASP A 93 -0.03 13.25 29.79
CA ASP A 93 0.38 12.78 31.10
C ASP A 93 -0.90 12.41 31.88
N SER A 94 -1.39 11.20 31.60
CA SER A 94 -2.50 10.59 32.32
C SER A 94 -1.97 9.36 33.06
N SER A 95 -1.22 9.64 34.13
CA SER A 95 -1.11 8.74 35.26
C SER A 95 -2.49 8.64 35.94
N VAL A 96 -3.02 7.42 36.07
CA VAL A 96 -3.96 7.03 37.12
C VAL A 96 -3.24 6.12 38.08
#